data_AF-A0A0A6PJM6-F1
#
_entry.id   AF-A0A0A6PJM6-F1
#
_cell.length_a   1.000
_cell.length_b   1.000
_cell.length_c   1.000
_cell.angle_alpha   90.00
_cell.angle_beta   90.00
_cell.angle_gamma   90.00
#
_symmetry.space_group_name_H-M   'P 1'
#
loop_
_entity.id
_entity.type
_entity.pdbx_description
1 polymer ?
#
loop_
_entity_poly.entity_id
_entity_poly.type
_entity_poly.pdbx_seq_one_letter_code
_entity_poly.pdbx_strand_id
1 'polypeptide(L)' 'MSVQTTLTFKELKQQPLEDIFESVLRYQQILTVQLTNGLEVLIQPKLKPLPTLDGYVSKGWKEAIYMV' A
#
# COMPACT_ATOMS: atom_id res chain seq x y z
N MET A 1 6.94 5.61 -2.95
CA MET A 1 5.99 6.74 -3.08
C MET A 1 4.60 6.13 -3.09
N SER A 2 3.83 6.27 -2.02
CA SER A 2 2.45 5.76 -1.98
C SER A 2 1.59 6.65 -2.86
N VAL A 3 1.00 6.11 -3.92
CA VAL A 3 0.07 6.87 -4.76
C VAL A 3 -1.22 7.04 -3.95
N GLN A 4 -1.72 8.28 -3.89
CA GLN A 4 -2.98 8.60 -3.24
C GLN A 4 -4.01 8.96 -4.30
N THR A 5 -5.15 8.29 -4.26
CA THR A 5 -6.26 8.52 -5.20
C THR A 5 -7.48 8.90 -4.39
N THR A 6 -8.22 9.92 -4.83
CA THR A 6 -9.48 10.32 -4.20
C THR A 6 -10.62 10.01 -5.16
N LEU A 7 -11.66 9.36 -4.65
CA LEU A 7 -12.90 9.08 -5.37
C LEU A 7 -14.09 9.59 -4.56
N THR A 8 -15.11 10.07 -5.24
CA THR A 8 -16.41 10.33 -4.61
C THR A 8 -17.17 9.01 -4.42
N PHE A 9 -18.09 8.98 -3.45
CA PHE A 9 -18.96 7.82 -3.24
C PHE A 9 -19.78 7.45 -4.49
N LYS A 10 -20.08 8.43 -5.35
CA LYS A 10 -20.77 8.19 -6.63
C LYS A 10 -19.91 7.41 -7.60
N GLU A 11 -18.63 7.73 -7.71
CA GLU A 11 -17.67 7.02 -8.56
C GLU A 11 -17.37 5.63 -8.02
N LEU A 12 -17.26 5.48 -6.69
CA LEU A 12 -17.11 4.18 -6.03
C LEU A 12 -18.23 3.21 -6.43
N LYS A 13 -19.47 3.69 -6.54
CA LYS A 13 -20.63 2.87 -6.94
C LYS A 13 -20.64 2.45 -8.42
N GLN A 14 -19.86 3.11 -9.27
CA GLN A 14 -19.80 2.80 -10.70
C GLN A 14 -18.82 1.69 -11.04
N GLN A 15 -17.96 1.30 -10.09
CA GLN A 15 -17.01 0.22 -10.24
C GLN A 15 -17.38 -0.96 -9.33
N PRO A 16 -17.05 -2.20 -9.74
CA PRO A 16 -17.10 -3.34 -8.84
C PRO A 16 -16.18 -3.10 -7.64
N LEU A 17 -16.68 -3.39 -6.42
CA LEU A 17 -15.86 -3.27 -5.21
C LEU A 17 -14.61 -4.17 -5.26
N GLU A 18 -14.72 -5.35 -5.88
CA GLU A 18 -13.60 -6.27 -6.08
C GLU A 18 -12.47 -5.62 -6.89
N ASP A 19 -12.77 -5.01 -8.03
CA ASP A 19 -11.79 -4.30 -8.86
C ASP A 19 -11.11 -3.15 -8.10
N ILE A 20 -11.89 -2.42 -7.29
CA ILE A 20 -11.36 -1.35 -6.44
C ILE A 20 -10.35 -1.93 -5.44
N PHE A 21 -10.70 -3.01 -4.73
CA PHE A 21 -9.80 -3.62 -3.76
C PHE A 21 -8.57 -4.26 -4.41
N GLU A 22 -8.72 -4.90 -5.56
CA GLU A 22 -7.59 -5.39 -6.35
C GLU A 22 -6.65 -4.25 -6.74
N SER A 23 -7.17 -3.10 -7.16
CA SER A 23 -6.33 -1.94 -7.50
C SER A 23 -5.56 -1.41 -6.29
N VAL A 24 -6.21 -1.32 -5.12
CA VAL A 24 -5.60 -0.89 -3.86
C VAL A 24 -4.45 -1.81 -3.46
N LEU A 25 -4.64 -3.12 -3.61
CA LEU A 25 -3.62 -4.12 -3.31
C LEU A 25 -2.49 -4.14 -4.34
N ARG A 26 -2.83 -4.15 -5.63
CA ARG A 26 -1.89 -4.26 -6.75
C ARG A 26 -0.96 -3.06 -6.83
N TYR A 27 -1.49 -1.85 -6.66
CA TYR A 27 -0.71 -0.61 -6.76
C TYR A 27 -0.20 -0.11 -5.40
N GLN A 28 -0.50 -0.82 -4.30
CA GLN A 28 -0.15 -0.45 -2.94
C GLN A 28 -0.54 1.01 -2.61
N GLN A 29 -1.70 1.43 -3.13
CA GLN A 29 -2.16 2.82 -3.08
C GLN A 29 -3.14 3.04 -1.95
N ILE A 30 -3.24 4.28 -1.47
CA ILE A 30 -4.27 4.69 -0.51
C ILE A 30 -5.43 5.28 -1.30
N LEU A 31 -6.63 4.76 -1.08
CA LEU A 31 -7.84 5.29 -1.69
C LEU A 31 -8.66 6.06 -0.65
N THR A 32 -8.88 7.35 -0.89
CA THR A 32 -9.78 8.20 -0.10
C THR A 32 -11.15 8.24 -0.77
N VAL A 33 -12.20 7.91 -0.03
CA VAL A 33 -13.58 7.97 -0.48
C VAL A 33 -14.29 9.12 0.22
N GLN A 34 -14.68 10.14 -0.55
CA GLN A 34 -15.49 11.25 -0.04
C GLN A 34 -16.98 10.88 -0.08
N LEU A 35 -17.60 10.87 1.10
CA LEU A 35 -19.02 10.59 1.28
C LEU A 35 -19.85 11.86 1.06
N THR A 36 -21.12 11.67 0.71
CA THR A 36 -22.06 12.79 0.43
C THR A 36 -22.36 13.66 1.65
N ASN A 37 -22.07 13.17 2.85
CA ASN A 37 -22.19 13.92 4.11
C ASN A 37 -20.91 14.69 4.49
N GLY A 38 -19.92 14.75 3.60
CA GLY A 38 -18.65 15.43 3.83
C GLY A 38 -17.65 14.66 4.69
N LEU A 39 -17.97 13.42 5.11
CA LEU A 39 -17.02 12.54 5.77
C LEU A 39 -16.14 11.83 4.75
N GLU A 40 -14.97 11.38 5.21
CA GLU A 40 -14.00 10.66 4.38
C GLU A 40 -13.72 9.27 4.93
N VAL A 41 -13.57 8.30 4.04
CA VAL A 41 -13.17 6.93 4.37
C VAL A 41 -11.85 6.62 3.66
N LEU A 42 -10.88 6.13 4.41
CA LEU A 42 -9.58 5.72 3.88
C LEU A 42 -9.53 4.20 3.74
N ILE A 43 -9.21 3.72 2.54
CA ILE A 43 -9.00 2.32 2.23
C ILE A 43 -7.51 2.13 1.96
N GLN A 44 -6.86 1.29 2.76
CA GLN A 44 -5.43 1.04 2.70
C GLN A 44 -5.16 -0.46 2.59
N PRO A 45 -4.18 -0.87 1.78
CA PRO A 45 -3.80 -2.27 1.66
C PRO A 45 -3.12 -2.73 2.94
N LYS A 46 -3.69 -3.73 3.60
CA LYS A 46 -3.06 -4.39 4.75
C LYS A 46 -2.18 -5.54 4.25
N LEU A 47 -0.91 -5.24 4.00
CA LEU A 47 0.06 -6.23 3.57
C LEU A 47 0.61 -7.00 4.78
N LYS A 48 0.86 -8.30 4.60
CA LYS A 48 1.62 -9.07 5.58
C LYS A 48 3.07 -8.55 5.58
N PRO A 49 3.70 -8.40 6.77
CA PRO A 49 5.12 -8.08 6.83
C PRO A 49 5.91 -9.18 6.10
N LEU A 50 7.04 -8.80 5.51
CA LEU A 50 7.97 -9.77 4.96
C LEU A 50 8.37 -10.75 6.08
N PRO A 51 8.49 -12.05 5.76
CA PRO A 51 9.00 -12.99 6.75
C PRO A 51 10.40 -12.54 7.17
N THR A 52 10.69 -12.66 8.45
CA THR A 52 12.07 -12.57 8.92
C THR A 52 12.82 -13.72 8.25
N LEU A 53 13.81 -13.39 7.42
CA LEU A 53 14.68 -14.39 6.83
C LEU A 53 15.60 -14.90 7.94
N ASP A 54 15.55 -16.18 8.24
CA ASP A 54 16.55 -16.82 9.09
C ASP A 54 17.90 -16.76 8.35
N GLY A 55 18.78 -15.88 8.81
CA GLY A 55 20.06 -15.64 8.20
C GLY A 55 21.03 -14.98 9.17
N TYR A 56 22.24 -15.53 9.26
CA TYR A 56 23.32 -14.91 10.01
C TYR A 56 24.04 -13.90 9.11
N VAL A 57 23.91 -12.63 9.45
CA VAL A 57 24.70 -11.57 8.84
C VAL A 57 25.99 -11.42 9.64
N SER A 58 27.11 -11.87 9.09
CA SER A 58 28.42 -11.78 9.74
C SER A 58 28.79 -10.33 10.05
N LYS A 59 29.24 -10.04 11.28
CA LYS A 59 29.84 -8.73 11.60
C LYS A 59 30.96 -8.42 10.58
N GLY A 60 30.93 -7.23 9.97
CA GLY A 60 31.92 -6.84 8.95
C GLY A 60 31.43 -6.94 7.50
N TRP A 61 30.26 -7.53 7.23
CA TRP A 61 29.75 -7.72 5.86
C TRP A 61 29.59 -6.41 5.08
N LYS A 62 29.20 -5.33 5.76
CA LYS A 62 28.92 -4.04 5.12
C LYS A 62 30.24 -3.34 4.79
N GLU A 63 31.19 -3.43 5.70
CA GLU A 63 32.53 -2.87 5.59
C GLU A 63 33.30 -3.48 4.42
N ALA A 64 33.08 -4.77 4.13
CA ALA A 64 33.71 -5.47 3.00
C ALA A 64 33.21 -5.01 1.61
N ILE A 65 32.01 -4.42 1.51
CA ILE A 65 31.42 -4.00 0.22
C ILE A 65 31.78 -2.56 -0.13
N TYR A 66 32.03 -1.70 0.85
CA TYR A 66 32.32 -0.27 0.66
C TYR A 66 33.81 0.08 0.72
N MET A 67 34.70 -0.91 0.83
CA MET A 67 36.15 -0.73 0.69
C MET A 67 36.62 -1.18 -0.70
N VAL A 68 36.21 -0.46 -1.75
CA VAL A 68 36.85 -0.47 -3.07
C VAL A 68 36.96 0.96 -3.57
#